data_AF-A0A7V2WUM7-F1
#
_entry.id   AF-A0A7V2WUM7-F1
#
_cell.length_a   1.000
_cell.length_b   1.000
_cell.length_c   1.000
_cell.angle_alpha   90.00
_cell.angle_beta   90.00
_cell.angle_gamma   90.00
#
_symmetry.space_group_name_H-M   'P 1'
#
loop_
_entity.id
_entity.type
_entity.pdbx_description
1 polymer ?
#
loop_
_entity_poly.entity_id
_entity_poly.type
_entity_poly.pdbx_seq_one_letter_code
_entity_poly.pdbx_strand_id
1 'polypeptide(L)'
;MSKRKKRKSRRTNKTATNKLSPQQLKLQAQQALSNHHYKIAIQHLKVLLKSAGKSDEILALLQKAYTGRAEELAEGGMLKEAVSIWDVAIQYGLDPVDPRYLDWIVAAQQYYRLGKIYQQLDAKDQRCLQPQLAATCLSGNTSILNALAEEDPVKSGYQAAHDLLQAWCSGEDDKRLQHHMKAISFRSPYRDLRQIIQAWLILEKTPEQAGKAIERITKTSPFYPLAQQLQLAALDTPEFIEQLASLSLASKNCALAIRGWNDKQTVTLLKKLQQLGAKPSAKKLSNTLLGLSKQ
;
A
#
# COMPACT_ATOMS: atom_id res chain seq x y z
N MET A 1 30.09 18.92 45.87
CA MET A 1 29.98 20.00 44.87
C MET A 1 30.75 19.61 43.62
N SER A 2 30.10 19.48 42.46
CA SER A 2 30.62 19.95 41.15
C SER A 2 29.58 19.62 40.06
N LYS A 3 29.02 20.67 39.45
CA LYS A 3 27.91 20.59 38.49
C LYS A 3 28.44 20.26 37.10
N ARG A 4 28.00 19.13 36.53
CA ARG A 4 28.26 18.76 35.13
C ARG A 4 27.34 19.57 34.21
N LYS A 5 27.85 20.64 33.59
CA LYS A 5 27.11 21.46 32.61
C LYS A 5 27.11 20.76 31.24
N LYS A 6 25.95 20.25 30.84
CA LYS A 6 25.60 19.85 29.47
C LYS A 6 24.90 21.04 28.76
N ARG A 7 25.05 21.11 27.43
CA ARG A 7 24.23 21.82 26.41
C ARG A 7 24.63 23.27 26.01
N LYS A 8 25.05 23.44 24.74
CA LYS A 8 24.23 23.94 23.59
C LYS A 8 25.17 24.39 22.44
N SER A 9 25.30 23.56 21.41
CA SER A 9 25.79 23.99 20.08
C SER A 9 24.78 23.51 19.04
N ARG A 10 23.82 24.37 18.68
CA ARG A 10 22.85 24.11 17.58
C ARG A 10 22.14 25.37 17.08
N ARG A 11 22.82 26.52 17.07
CA ARG A 11 22.19 27.81 16.76
C ARG A 11 22.98 28.74 15.82
N THR A 12 23.81 28.21 14.93
CA THR A 12 24.67 29.03 14.05
C THR A 12 24.28 29.07 12.56
N ASN A 13 23.43 28.18 12.04
CA ASN A 13 23.15 28.17 10.58
C ASN A 13 22.03 29.10 10.09
N LYS A 14 21.22 29.68 10.98
CA LYS A 14 20.03 30.46 10.55
C LYS A 14 20.33 31.93 10.23
N THR A 15 21.48 32.45 10.67
CA THR A 15 21.87 33.87 10.53
C THR A 15 22.80 34.15 9.35
N ALA A 16 23.54 33.15 8.85
CA ALA A 16 24.44 33.33 7.72
C ALA A 16 23.71 33.37 6.35
N THR A 17 22.57 32.68 6.24
CA THR A 17 21.80 32.58 4.98
C THR A 17 21.08 33.86 4.59
N ASN A 18 20.80 34.77 5.54
CA ASN A 18 20.09 36.03 5.26
C ASN A 18 20.99 37.15 4.70
N LYS A 19 22.30 36.94 4.55
CA LYS A 19 23.25 37.95 4.05
C LYS A 19 23.72 37.73 2.60
N LEU A 20 23.26 36.65 1.96
CA LEU A 20 23.72 36.25 0.63
C LEU A 20 22.89 36.90 -0.47
N SER A 21 23.52 37.22 -1.60
CA SER A 21 22.80 37.72 -2.77
C SER A 21 21.87 36.63 -3.35
N PRO A 22 20.80 36.99 -4.08
CA PRO A 22 19.91 36.02 -4.72
C PRO A 22 20.65 35.02 -5.63
N GLN A 23 21.67 35.48 -6.37
CA GLN A 23 22.48 34.62 -7.23
C GLN A 23 23.33 33.63 -6.41
N GLN A 24 23.92 34.07 -5.30
CA GLN A 24 24.68 33.20 -4.40
C GLN A 24 23.79 32.15 -3.73
N LEU A 25 22.58 32.54 -3.31
CA LEU A 25 21.60 31.62 -2.74
C LEU A 25 21.19 30.53 -3.74
N LYS A 26 20.97 30.90 -5.00
CA LYS A 26 20.66 29.96 -6.08
C LYS A 26 21.81 28.98 -6.31
N LEU A 27 23.04 29.47 -6.42
CA LEU A 27 24.22 28.63 -6.64
C LEU A 27 24.44 27.65 -5.47
N GLN A 28 24.35 28.13 -4.23
CA GLN A 28 24.48 27.27 -3.05
C GLN A 28 23.36 26.23 -2.95
N ALA A 29 22.13 26.59 -3.32
CA ALA A 29 21.03 25.64 -3.39
C ALA A 29 21.28 24.55 -4.42
N GLN A 30 21.74 24.91 -5.63
CA GLN A 30 22.06 23.95 -6.70
C GLN A 30 23.21 23.01 -6.29
N GLN A 31 24.26 23.54 -5.65
CA GLN A 31 25.35 22.72 -5.12
C GLN A 31 24.89 21.80 -3.98
N ALA A 32 24.00 22.27 -3.11
CA ALA A 32 23.41 21.42 -2.08
C ALA A 32 22.54 20.31 -2.69
N LEU A 33 21.81 20.59 -3.78
CA LEU A 33 21.03 19.59 -4.52
C LEU A 33 21.92 18.54 -5.18
N SER A 34 23.03 18.94 -5.82
CA SER A 34 23.97 17.99 -6.44
C SER A 34 24.63 17.06 -5.43
N ASN A 35 24.79 17.53 -4.18
CA ASN A 35 25.36 16.75 -3.08
C ASN A 35 24.31 16.02 -2.23
N HIS A 36 23.05 15.93 -2.69
CA HIS A 36 21.93 15.34 -1.95
C HIS A 36 21.69 15.95 -0.55
N HIS A 37 22.18 17.15 -0.28
CA HIS A 37 21.97 17.89 0.95
C HIS A 37 20.63 18.65 0.90
N TYR A 38 19.54 17.91 0.68
CA TYR A 38 18.22 18.46 0.38
C TYR A 38 17.70 19.46 1.43
N LYS A 39 17.93 19.19 2.71
CA LYS A 39 17.55 20.10 3.80
C LYS A 39 18.22 21.47 3.69
N ILE A 40 19.47 21.51 3.27
CA ILE A 40 20.24 22.75 3.08
C ILE A 40 19.72 23.46 1.83
N ALA A 41 19.50 22.73 0.72
CA ALA A 41 18.91 23.28 -0.48
C ALA A 41 17.55 23.97 -0.23
N ILE A 42 16.62 23.30 0.50
CA ILE A 42 15.31 23.86 0.87
C ILE A 42 15.47 25.16 1.66
N GLN A 43 16.46 25.26 2.57
CA GLN A 43 16.69 26.48 3.34
C GLN A 43 17.11 27.65 2.46
N HIS A 44 18.09 27.45 1.57
CA HIS A 44 18.53 28.50 0.65
C HIS A 44 17.43 28.92 -0.32
N LEU A 45 16.71 27.95 -0.89
CA LEU A 45 15.61 28.23 -1.83
C LEU A 45 14.43 28.95 -1.17
N LYS A 46 14.11 28.66 0.10
CA LYS A 46 13.09 29.40 0.85
C LYS A 46 13.49 30.85 1.12
N VAL A 47 14.77 31.13 1.35
CA VAL A 47 15.27 32.51 1.48
C VAL A 47 15.21 33.21 0.11
N LEU A 48 15.67 32.53 -0.94
CA LEU A 48 15.65 33.03 -2.31
C LEU A 48 14.23 33.39 -2.76
N LEU A 49 13.25 32.52 -2.50
CA LEU A 49 11.84 32.74 -2.80
C LEU A 49 11.29 34.02 -2.14
N LYS A 50 11.75 34.33 -0.92
CA LYS A 50 11.34 35.54 -0.19
C LYS A 50 11.99 36.80 -0.73
N SER A 51 13.26 36.73 -1.16
CA SER A 51 14.01 37.90 -1.62
C SER A 51 13.80 38.22 -3.10
N ALA A 52 13.66 37.20 -3.95
CA ALA A 52 13.59 37.35 -5.41
C ALA A 52 12.18 37.10 -5.99
N GLY A 53 11.22 36.68 -5.16
CA GLY A 53 9.86 36.36 -5.58
C GLY A 53 9.72 34.94 -6.17
N LYS A 54 8.48 34.61 -6.57
CA LYS A 54 8.16 33.34 -7.23
C LYS A 54 8.63 33.37 -8.68
N SER A 55 9.40 32.35 -9.07
CA SER A 55 9.69 32.04 -10.47
C SER A 55 9.60 30.53 -10.69
N ASP A 56 9.28 30.11 -11.91
CA ASP A 56 9.12 28.69 -12.26
C ASP A 56 10.42 27.91 -11.99
N GLU A 57 11.57 28.53 -12.20
CA GLU A 57 12.87 27.92 -11.90
C GLU A 57 13.07 27.69 -10.40
N ILE A 58 12.73 28.67 -9.55
CA ILE A 58 12.84 28.51 -8.08
C ILE A 58 11.87 27.43 -7.61
N LEU A 59 10.66 27.39 -8.16
CA LEU A 59 9.68 26.36 -7.86
C LEU A 59 10.19 24.98 -8.28
N ALA A 60 10.68 24.80 -9.49
CA ALA A 60 11.24 23.53 -9.96
C ALA A 60 12.40 23.02 -9.07
N LEU A 61 13.30 23.92 -8.65
CA LEU A 61 14.38 23.57 -7.71
C LEU A 61 13.84 23.20 -6.32
N LEU A 62 12.82 23.89 -5.83
CA LEU A 62 12.15 23.54 -4.56
C LEU A 62 11.47 22.19 -4.65
N GLN A 63 10.76 21.91 -5.74
CA GLN A 63 10.09 20.63 -5.96
C GLN A 63 11.12 19.50 -5.90
N LYS A 64 12.22 19.61 -6.65
CA LYS A 64 13.32 18.64 -6.62
C LYS A 64 13.91 18.45 -5.23
N ALA A 65 14.13 19.54 -4.48
CA ALA A 65 14.69 19.46 -3.14
C ALA A 65 13.73 18.79 -2.14
N TYR A 66 12.43 19.05 -2.24
CA TYR A 66 11.43 18.42 -1.39
C TYR A 66 11.21 16.94 -1.72
N THR A 67 11.12 16.58 -3.00
CA THR A 67 11.01 15.18 -3.44
C THR A 67 12.17 14.37 -2.88
N GLY A 68 13.42 14.80 -3.14
CA GLY A 68 14.60 14.09 -2.65
C GLY A 68 14.66 13.99 -1.13
N ARG A 69 14.21 15.03 -0.41
CA ARG A 69 14.16 14.97 1.06
C ARG A 69 13.10 13.99 1.59
N ALA A 70 11.95 13.93 0.94
CA ALA A 70 10.89 13.01 1.33
C ALA A 70 11.30 11.56 1.04
N GLU A 71 11.95 11.30 -0.10
CA GLU A 71 12.53 10.00 -0.44
C GLU A 71 13.58 9.56 0.59
N GLU A 72 14.54 10.42 0.93
CA GLU A 72 15.58 10.13 1.95
C GLU A 72 14.96 9.75 3.31
N LEU A 73 13.86 10.41 3.69
CA LEU A 73 13.14 10.09 4.92
C LEU A 73 12.40 8.75 4.82
N ALA A 74 11.74 8.49 3.69
CA ALA A 74 11.00 7.27 3.46
C ALA A 74 11.92 6.04 3.41
N GLU A 75 13.06 6.14 2.72
CA GLU A 75 14.11 5.11 2.70
C GLU A 75 14.67 4.84 4.10
N GLY A 76 14.78 5.88 4.93
CA GLY A 76 15.15 5.77 6.35
C GLY A 76 14.04 5.25 7.27
N GLY A 77 12.88 4.83 6.73
CA GLY A 77 11.72 4.33 7.49
C GLY A 77 10.91 5.41 8.21
N MET A 78 11.26 6.69 8.04
CA MET A 78 10.58 7.85 8.63
C MET A 78 9.40 8.29 7.76
N LEU A 79 8.42 7.40 7.57
CA LEU A 79 7.31 7.60 6.63
C LEU A 79 6.40 8.79 7.03
N LYS A 80 6.16 8.99 8.33
CA LYS A 80 5.34 10.12 8.81
C LYS A 80 5.99 11.47 8.51
N GLU A 81 7.31 11.52 8.64
CA GLU A 81 8.12 12.69 8.30
C GLU A 81 8.19 12.91 6.79
N ALA A 82 8.37 11.84 5.99
CA ALA A 82 8.35 11.91 4.54
C ALA A 82 7.02 12.52 4.03
N VAL A 83 5.89 11.99 4.53
CA VAL A 83 4.54 12.51 4.24
C VAL A 83 4.42 13.97 4.65
N SER A 84 4.89 14.35 5.85
CA SER A 84 4.85 15.74 6.31
C SER A 84 5.71 16.70 5.48
N ILE A 85 6.83 16.22 4.92
CA ILE A 85 7.65 17.00 3.99
C ILE A 85 6.91 17.21 2.67
N TRP A 86 6.25 16.18 2.15
CA TRP A 86 5.49 16.27 0.89
C TRP A 86 4.26 17.17 1.01
N ASP A 87 3.54 17.15 2.13
CA ASP A 87 2.42 18.07 2.39
C ASP A 87 2.81 19.54 2.23
N VAL A 88 3.98 19.90 2.77
CA VAL A 88 4.53 21.25 2.63
C VAL A 88 4.89 21.51 1.17
N ALA A 89 5.36 20.50 0.47
CA ALA A 89 5.82 20.56 -0.89
C ALA A 89 4.68 20.77 -1.90
N ILE A 90 3.46 20.26 -1.64
CA ILE A 90 2.25 20.50 -2.45
C ILE A 90 2.00 22.02 -2.62
N GLN A 91 2.27 22.84 -1.60
CA GLN A 91 2.14 24.30 -1.68
C GLN A 91 3.09 24.96 -2.70
N TYR A 92 4.12 24.23 -3.14
CA TYR A 92 5.08 24.65 -4.16
C TYR A 92 4.89 23.89 -5.48
N GLY A 93 3.77 23.18 -5.64
CA GLY A 93 3.37 22.54 -6.89
C GLY A 93 3.80 21.09 -7.07
N LEU A 94 4.18 20.37 -6.00
CA LEU A 94 4.22 18.90 -6.11
C LEU A 94 2.80 18.36 -6.28
N ASP A 95 2.72 17.27 -7.04
CA ASP A 95 1.50 16.54 -7.28
C ASP A 95 0.99 15.85 -5.98
N PRO A 96 -0.24 16.15 -5.52
CA PRO A 96 -0.85 15.46 -4.39
C PRO A 96 -1.24 14.01 -4.70
N VAL A 97 -1.25 13.57 -5.97
CA VAL A 97 -1.57 12.20 -6.38
C VAL A 97 -0.36 11.38 -6.82
N ASP A 98 0.86 11.85 -6.53
CA ASP A 98 2.07 11.08 -6.80
C ASP A 98 2.01 9.71 -6.10
N PRO A 99 2.17 8.59 -6.84
CA PRO A 99 2.04 7.25 -6.27
C PRO A 99 2.95 7.00 -5.06
N ARG A 100 4.17 7.55 -5.05
CA ARG A 100 5.11 7.37 -3.93
C ARG A 100 4.56 8.01 -2.65
N TYR A 101 3.99 9.20 -2.78
CA TYR A 101 3.40 9.91 -1.66
C TYR A 101 2.18 9.17 -1.10
N LEU A 102 1.31 8.67 -1.98
CA LEU A 102 0.15 7.87 -1.60
C LEU A 102 0.58 6.58 -0.88
N ASP A 103 1.60 5.89 -1.39
CA ASP A 103 2.18 4.71 -0.76
C ASP A 103 2.71 5.03 0.65
N TRP A 104 3.38 6.18 0.82
CA TRP A 104 3.86 6.60 2.14
C TRP A 104 2.73 6.97 3.10
N ILE A 105 1.64 7.59 2.62
CA ILE A 105 0.46 7.88 3.47
C ILE A 105 -0.14 6.57 3.98
N VAL A 106 -0.33 5.59 3.09
CA VAL A 106 -0.90 4.28 3.43
C VAL A 106 0.02 3.54 4.40
N ALA A 107 1.32 3.47 4.11
CA ALA A 107 2.29 2.79 4.96
C ALA A 107 2.48 3.49 6.32
N ALA A 108 2.34 4.81 6.38
CA ALA A 108 2.36 5.58 7.62
C ALA A 108 1.02 5.54 8.40
N GLN A 109 -0.01 4.87 7.87
CA GLN A 109 -1.37 4.80 8.40
C GLN A 109 -2.01 6.18 8.61
N GLN A 110 -1.67 7.16 7.78
CA GLN A 110 -2.18 8.54 7.86
C GLN A 110 -3.50 8.69 7.09
N TYR A 111 -4.44 7.80 7.37
CA TYR A 111 -5.68 7.61 6.61
C TYR A 111 -6.62 8.83 6.58
N TYR A 112 -6.69 9.58 7.67
CA TYR A 112 -7.43 10.85 7.70
C TYR A 112 -6.88 11.87 6.70
N ARG A 113 -5.55 11.89 6.50
CA ARG A 113 -4.89 12.77 5.54
C ARG A 113 -5.21 12.34 4.10
N LEU A 114 -5.21 11.04 3.85
CA LEU A 114 -5.59 10.48 2.56
C LEU A 114 -7.00 10.91 2.15
N GLY A 115 -7.97 10.83 3.07
CA GLY A 115 -9.34 11.27 2.83
C GLY A 115 -9.46 12.76 2.49
N LYS A 116 -8.68 13.63 3.17
CA LYS A 116 -8.65 15.07 2.85
C LYS A 116 -8.09 15.37 1.46
N ILE A 117 -6.99 14.71 1.09
CA ILE A 117 -6.38 14.87 -0.24
C ILE A 117 -7.38 14.42 -1.28
N TYR A 118 -7.97 13.24 -1.09
CA TYR A 118 -8.97 12.67 -1.97
C TYR A 118 -10.15 13.62 -2.27
N GLN A 119 -10.67 14.31 -1.26
CA GLN A 119 -11.75 15.28 -1.44
C GLN A 119 -11.37 16.51 -2.28
N GLN A 120 -10.07 16.81 -2.41
CA GLN A 120 -9.57 17.94 -3.19
C GLN A 120 -9.23 17.56 -4.64
N LEU A 121 -9.24 16.27 -4.96
CA LEU A 121 -8.96 15.77 -6.30
C LEU A 121 -10.15 15.97 -7.24
N ASP A 122 -9.86 16.02 -8.54
CA ASP A 122 -10.91 15.97 -9.54
C ASP A 122 -11.55 14.56 -9.61
N ALA A 123 -12.68 14.46 -10.30
CA ALA A 123 -13.42 13.20 -10.40
C ALA A 123 -12.64 12.07 -11.09
N LYS A 124 -11.65 12.39 -11.93
CA LYS A 124 -10.83 11.40 -12.64
C LYS A 124 -9.82 10.79 -11.66
N ASP A 125 -9.10 11.62 -10.94
CA ASP A 125 -8.08 11.18 -9.98
C ASP A 125 -8.72 10.51 -8.76
N GLN A 126 -9.90 10.98 -8.33
CA GLN A 126 -10.71 10.27 -7.35
C GLN A 126 -10.99 8.83 -7.79
N ARG A 127 -11.50 8.62 -9.02
CA ARG A 127 -11.79 7.27 -9.53
C ARG A 127 -10.56 6.37 -9.56
N CYS A 128 -9.37 6.91 -9.83
CA CYS A 128 -8.12 6.16 -9.77
C CYS A 128 -7.79 5.69 -8.35
N LEU A 129 -8.07 6.51 -7.33
CA LEU A 129 -7.73 6.22 -5.94
C LEU A 129 -8.79 5.38 -5.20
N GLN A 130 -10.04 5.41 -5.64
CA GLN A 130 -11.15 4.74 -4.96
C GLN A 130 -10.91 3.25 -4.66
N PRO A 131 -10.37 2.42 -5.58
CA PRO A 131 -10.07 1.02 -5.27
C PRO A 131 -9.08 0.87 -4.10
N GLN A 132 -8.07 1.73 -4.01
CA GLN A 132 -7.07 1.70 -2.94
C GLN A 132 -7.71 2.02 -1.59
N LEU A 133 -8.57 3.03 -1.56
CA LEU A 133 -9.35 3.40 -0.37
C LEU A 133 -10.28 2.26 0.06
N ALA A 134 -10.98 1.65 -0.91
CA ALA A 134 -11.88 0.54 -0.68
C ALA A 134 -11.17 -0.67 -0.03
N ALA A 135 -10.05 -1.11 -0.60
CA ALA A 135 -9.25 -2.20 -0.03
C ALA A 135 -8.72 -1.85 1.37
N THR A 136 -8.31 -0.60 1.59
CA THR A 136 -7.83 -0.12 2.90
C THR A 136 -8.94 -0.10 3.96
N CYS A 137 -10.17 0.24 3.58
CA CYS A 137 -11.32 0.16 4.49
C CYS A 137 -11.62 -1.29 4.89
N LEU A 138 -11.55 -2.23 3.94
CA LEU A 138 -11.78 -3.65 4.20
C LEU A 138 -10.68 -4.31 5.03
N SER A 139 -9.46 -3.76 5.04
CA SER A 139 -8.39 -4.21 5.94
C SER A 139 -8.56 -3.73 7.39
N GLY A 140 -9.68 -3.07 7.71
CA GLY A 140 -10.04 -2.63 9.06
C GLY A 140 -9.81 -1.14 9.33
N ASN A 141 -9.27 -0.39 8.36
CA ASN A 141 -8.97 1.04 8.53
C ASN A 141 -10.18 1.92 8.15
N THR A 142 -11.28 1.75 8.89
CA THR A 142 -12.54 2.45 8.62
C THR A 142 -12.51 3.95 8.94
N SER A 143 -11.44 4.45 9.56
CA SER A 143 -11.27 5.88 9.84
C SER A 143 -11.26 6.76 8.58
N ILE A 144 -10.93 6.18 7.41
CA ILE A 144 -11.06 6.83 6.10
C ILE A 144 -12.51 7.25 5.84
N LEU A 145 -13.48 6.38 6.17
CA LEU A 145 -14.89 6.60 5.86
C LEU A 145 -15.44 7.88 6.52
N ASN A 146 -14.89 8.26 7.68
CA ASN A 146 -15.25 9.50 8.38
C ASN A 146 -14.82 10.76 7.62
N ALA A 147 -13.84 10.64 6.72
CA ALA A 147 -13.35 11.73 5.89
C ALA A 147 -14.01 11.76 4.49
N LEU A 148 -14.91 10.83 4.17
CA LEU A 148 -15.59 10.76 2.87
C LEU A 148 -17.04 11.26 2.99
N ALA A 149 -17.55 11.86 1.90
CA ALA A 149 -18.95 12.22 1.77
C ALA A 149 -19.85 10.96 1.75
N GLU A 150 -21.12 11.08 2.14
CA GLU A 150 -22.03 9.93 2.23
C GLU A 150 -22.29 9.26 0.87
N GLU A 151 -22.34 10.08 -0.17
CA GLU A 151 -22.52 9.67 -1.56
C GLU A 151 -21.24 9.13 -2.22
N ASP A 152 -20.10 9.16 -1.52
CA ASP A 152 -18.85 8.66 -2.07
C ASP A 152 -18.94 7.14 -2.34
N PRO A 153 -18.59 6.65 -3.54
CA PRO A 153 -18.70 5.22 -3.88
C PRO A 153 -17.94 4.27 -2.94
N VAL A 154 -16.86 4.72 -2.30
CA VAL A 154 -16.14 3.93 -1.30
C VAL A 154 -16.98 3.84 -0.03
N LYS A 155 -17.52 4.96 0.44
CA LYS A 155 -18.32 4.98 1.67
C LYS A 155 -19.66 4.27 1.49
N SER A 156 -20.41 4.62 0.46
CA SER A 156 -21.72 4.04 0.18
C SER A 156 -21.64 2.53 -0.14
N GLY A 157 -20.53 2.09 -0.74
CA GLY A 157 -20.31 0.68 -1.09
C GLY A 157 -19.72 -0.17 0.04
N TYR A 158 -19.22 0.44 1.11
CA TYR A 158 -18.45 -0.25 2.16
C TYR A 158 -19.25 -1.37 2.83
N GLN A 159 -20.47 -1.11 3.28
CA GLN A 159 -21.26 -2.08 4.02
C GLN A 159 -21.53 -3.34 3.18
N ALA A 160 -21.96 -3.18 1.93
CA ALA A 160 -22.20 -4.30 1.03
C ALA A 160 -20.94 -5.16 0.78
N ALA A 161 -19.77 -4.51 0.64
CA ALA A 161 -18.50 -5.20 0.47
C ALA A 161 -18.03 -5.90 1.75
N HIS A 162 -18.23 -5.27 2.90
CA HIS A 162 -17.94 -5.85 4.20
C HIS A 162 -18.82 -7.08 4.46
N ASP A 163 -20.13 -7.00 4.21
CA ASP A 163 -21.06 -8.11 4.39
C ASP A 163 -20.72 -9.29 3.47
N LEU A 164 -20.37 -9.01 2.22
CA LEU A 164 -19.89 -10.05 1.30
C LEU A 164 -18.63 -10.74 1.83
N LEU A 165 -17.65 -9.96 2.31
CA LEU A 165 -16.41 -10.51 2.87
C LEU A 165 -16.68 -11.34 4.13
N GLN A 166 -17.54 -10.87 5.03
CA GLN A 166 -17.94 -11.60 6.24
C GLN A 166 -18.67 -12.90 5.91
N ALA A 167 -19.62 -12.87 4.97
CA ALA A 167 -20.34 -14.05 4.52
C ALA A 167 -19.36 -15.09 3.93
N TRP A 168 -18.39 -14.63 3.13
CA TRP A 168 -17.36 -15.50 2.57
C TRP A 168 -16.46 -16.10 3.65
N CYS A 169 -15.96 -15.29 4.59
CA CYS A 169 -15.14 -15.78 5.70
C CYS A 169 -15.89 -16.71 6.67
N SER A 170 -17.21 -16.55 6.81
CA SER A 170 -18.05 -17.39 7.65
C SER A 170 -18.47 -18.71 6.98
N GLY A 171 -18.12 -18.91 5.71
CA GLY A 171 -18.48 -20.10 4.95
C GLY A 171 -19.97 -20.20 4.64
N GLU A 172 -20.64 -19.05 4.41
CA GLU A 172 -22.04 -19.07 3.98
C GLU A 172 -22.22 -19.74 2.62
N ASP A 173 -23.43 -20.23 2.35
CA ASP A 173 -23.76 -20.94 1.11
C ASP A 173 -23.68 -20.06 -0.14
N ASP A 174 -23.53 -20.70 -1.30
CA ASP A 174 -23.45 -20.07 -2.62
C ASP A 174 -24.59 -19.07 -2.89
N LYS A 175 -25.82 -19.35 -2.41
CA LYS A 175 -26.99 -18.50 -2.67
C LYS A 175 -26.91 -17.19 -1.89
N ARG A 176 -26.49 -17.25 -0.63
CA ARG A 176 -26.27 -16.05 0.20
C ARG A 176 -25.10 -15.21 -0.33
N LEU A 177 -24.00 -15.85 -0.72
CA LEU A 177 -22.88 -15.15 -1.36
C LEU A 177 -23.33 -14.45 -2.65
N GLN A 178 -24.11 -15.12 -3.49
CA GLN A 178 -24.71 -14.50 -4.68
C GLN A 178 -25.64 -13.33 -4.36
N HIS A 179 -26.39 -13.39 -3.26
CA HIS A 179 -27.22 -12.28 -2.80
C HIS A 179 -26.37 -11.07 -2.44
N HIS A 180 -25.33 -11.23 -1.60
CA HIS A 180 -24.42 -10.14 -1.23
C HIS A 180 -23.69 -9.55 -2.45
N MET A 181 -23.25 -10.39 -3.40
CA MET A 181 -22.60 -9.90 -4.62
C MET A 181 -23.48 -8.99 -5.49
N LYS A 182 -24.81 -9.18 -5.48
CA LYS A 182 -25.73 -8.31 -6.25
C LYS A 182 -25.77 -6.87 -5.72
N ALA A 183 -25.45 -6.65 -4.45
CA ALA A 183 -25.36 -5.32 -3.87
C ALA A 183 -24.12 -4.54 -4.35
N ILE A 184 -23.12 -5.22 -4.93
CA ILE A 184 -21.89 -4.60 -5.44
C ILE A 184 -21.98 -4.41 -6.96
N SER A 185 -22.24 -3.17 -7.37
CA SER A 185 -22.32 -2.80 -8.78
C SER A 185 -20.98 -2.97 -9.53
N PHE A 186 -21.03 -3.07 -10.86
CA PHE A 186 -19.82 -3.17 -11.68
C PHE A 186 -18.93 -1.92 -11.64
N ARG A 187 -19.51 -0.76 -11.31
CA ARG A 187 -18.77 0.51 -11.16
C ARG A 187 -18.24 0.72 -9.75
N SER A 188 -18.54 -0.19 -8.83
CA SER A 188 -18.09 -0.10 -7.44
C SER A 188 -16.57 -0.19 -7.34
N PRO A 189 -15.93 0.56 -6.43
CA PRO A 189 -14.51 0.37 -6.14
C PRO A 189 -14.21 -0.98 -5.48
N TYR A 190 -15.23 -1.71 -5.05
CA TYR A 190 -15.15 -3.07 -4.50
C TYR A 190 -15.38 -4.17 -5.55
N ARG A 191 -15.50 -3.83 -6.84
CA ARG A 191 -15.87 -4.80 -7.90
C ARG A 191 -14.88 -5.97 -8.01
N ASP A 192 -13.59 -5.75 -7.76
CA ASP A 192 -12.57 -6.79 -7.90
C ASP A 192 -12.69 -7.81 -6.77
N LEU A 193 -13.03 -7.40 -5.54
CA LEU A 193 -13.39 -8.32 -4.46
C LEU A 193 -14.54 -9.24 -4.88
N ARG A 194 -15.60 -8.67 -5.48
CA ARG A 194 -16.73 -9.44 -6.00
C ARG A 194 -16.27 -10.46 -7.06
N GLN A 195 -15.38 -10.07 -7.97
CA GLN A 195 -14.85 -10.98 -8.99
C GLN A 195 -14.03 -12.12 -8.39
N ILE A 196 -13.21 -11.84 -7.36
CA ILE A 196 -12.44 -12.86 -6.64
C ILE A 196 -13.37 -13.88 -6.00
N ILE A 197 -14.39 -13.42 -5.25
CA ILE A 197 -15.31 -14.33 -4.57
C ILE A 197 -16.15 -15.12 -5.58
N GLN A 198 -16.53 -14.51 -6.71
CA GLN A 198 -17.20 -15.22 -7.80
C GLN A 198 -16.32 -16.32 -8.41
N ALA A 199 -15.03 -16.06 -8.58
CA ALA A 199 -14.08 -17.07 -9.07
C ALA A 199 -13.87 -18.19 -8.05
N TRP A 200 -13.84 -17.86 -6.76
CA TRP A 200 -13.72 -18.85 -5.68
C TRP A 200 -14.89 -19.83 -5.66
N LEU A 201 -16.13 -19.36 -5.85
CA LEU A 201 -17.34 -20.21 -5.88
C LEU A 201 -17.32 -21.30 -6.96
N ILE A 202 -16.58 -21.08 -8.05
CA ILE A 202 -16.46 -22.04 -9.15
C ILE A 202 -15.13 -22.78 -9.14
N LEU A 203 -14.22 -22.46 -8.21
CA LEU A 203 -12.85 -22.97 -8.17
C LEU A 203 -12.80 -24.50 -8.16
N GLU A 204 -13.58 -25.14 -7.29
CA GLU A 204 -13.60 -26.60 -7.16
C GLU A 204 -14.21 -27.30 -8.39
N LYS A 205 -15.20 -26.65 -9.03
CA LYS A 205 -15.96 -27.24 -10.14
C LYS A 205 -15.26 -27.04 -11.47
N THR A 206 -14.68 -25.86 -11.69
CA THR A 206 -14.05 -25.44 -12.93
C THR A 206 -12.80 -24.57 -12.67
N PRO A 207 -11.68 -25.16 -12.20
CA PRO A 207 -10.45 -24.43 -11.86
C PRO A 207 -9.92 -23.53 -13.00
N GLU A 208 -9.98 -24.01 -14.24
CA GLU A 208 -9.54 -23.22 -15.41
C GLU A 208 -10.39 -21.96 -15.63
N GLN A 209 -11.70 -22.04 -15.39
CA GLN A 209 -12.59 -20.88 -15.53
C GLN A 209 -12.39 -19.89 -14.39
N ALA A 210 -12.17 -20.38 -13.17
CA ALA A 210 -11.76 -19.56 -12.04
C ALA A 210 -10.45 -18.82 -12.34
N GLY A 211 -9.44 -19.52 -12.87
CA GLY A 211 -8.17 -18.95 -13.30
C GLY A 211 -8.34 -17.80 -14.30
N LYS A 212 -9.08 -18.05 -15.39
CA LYS A 212 -9.41 -17.03 -16.42
C LYS A 212 -10.17 -15.83 -15.85
N ALA A 213 -11.04 -16.05 -14.86
CA ALA A 213 -11.74 -14.95 -14.20
C ALA A 213 -10.79 -14.07 -13.38
N ILE A 214 -9.82 -14.69 -12.70
CA ILE A 214 -8.84 -13.98 -11.86
C ILE A 214 -7.80 -13.23 -12.70
N GLU A 215 -7.40 -13.77 -13.87
CA GLU A 215 -6.48 -13.10 -14.81
C GLU A 215 -6.95 -11.72 -15.26
N ARG A 216 -8.25 -11.44 -15.16
CA ARG A 216 -8.84 -10.13 -15.49
C ARG A 216 -8.53 -9.06 -14.44
N ILE A 217 -8.11 -9.46 -13.24
CA ILE A 217 -7.75 -8.54 -12.16
C ILE A 217 -6.33 -8.04 -12.42
N THR A 218 -6.20 -6.74 -12.65
CA THR A 218 -4.92 -6.13 -13.01
C THR A 218 -3.94 -6.16 -11.84
N LYS A 219 -2.64 -6.20 -12.14
CA LYS A 219 -1.58 -6.11 -11.11
C LYS A 219 -1.60 -4.80 -10.31
N THR A 220 -2.23 -3.77 -10.88
CA THR A 220 -2.43 -2.47 -10.25
C THR A 220 -3.63 -2.43 -9.30
N SER A 221 -4.48 -3.46 -9.31
CA SER A 221 -5.58 -3.54 -8.37
C SER A 221 -5.06 -3.80 -6.95
N PRO A 222 -5.56 -3.08 -5.93
CA PRO A 222 -5.20 -3.37 -4.54
C PRO A 222 -5.74 -4.71 -4.04
N PHE A 223 -6.68 -5.33 -4.78
CA PHE A 223 -7.17 -6.67 -4.51
C PHE A 223 -6.32 -7.77 -5.19
N TYR A 224 -5.35 -7.39 -6.02
CA TYR A 224 -4.49 -8.34 -6.74
C TYR A 224 -3.74 -9.33 -5.83
N PRO A 225 -3.23 -8.96 -4.64
CA PRO A 225 -2.59 -9.92 -3.75
C PRO A 225 -3.54 -11.06 -3.31
N LEU A 226 -4.83 -10.76 -3.10
CA LEU A 226 -5.85 -11.75 -2.76
C LEU A 226 -6.18 -12.64 -3.97
N ALA A 227 -6.30 -12.04 -5.16
CA ALA A 227 -6.45 -12.76 -6.42
C ALA A 227 -5.31 -13.78 -6.63
N GLN A 228 -4.06 -13.40 -6.34
CA GLN A 228 -2.93 -14.33 -6.41
C GLN A 228 -3.05 -15.51 -5.45
N GLN A 229 -3.59 -15.32 -4.25
CA GLN A 229 -3.80 -16.44 -3.31
C GLN A 229 -4.84 -17.43 -3.86
N LEU A 230 -5.86 -16.91 -4.55
CA LEU A 230 -6.87 -17.74 -5.20
C LEU A 230 -6.30 -18.49 -6.42
N GLN A 231 -5.48 -17.85 -7.26
CA GLN A 231 -4.77 -18.52 -8.35
C GLN A 231 -3.87 -19.64 -7.84
N LEU A 232 -3.14 -19.38 -6.76
CA LEU A 232 -2.31 -20.39 -6.12
C LEU A 232 -3.16 -21.57 -5.64
N ALA A 233 -4.28 -21.30 -4.96
CA ALA A 233 -5.19 -22.33 -4.48
C ALA A 233 -5.86 -23.15 -5.62
N ALA A 234 -5.90 -22.60 -6.84
CA ALA A 234 -6.40 -23.28 -8.04
C ALA A 234 -5.43 -24.33 -8.60
N LEU A 235 -4.14 -24.26 -8.24
CA LEU A 235 -3.13 -25.16 -8.76
C LEU A 235 -3.33 -26.59 -8.27
N ASP A 236 -2.87 -27.51 -9.09
CA ASP A 236 -2.75 -28.91 -8.75
C ASP A 236 -1.91 -29.07 -7.47
N THR A 237 -2.24 -30.08 -6.66
CA THR A 237 -1.62 -30.25 -5.34
C THR A 237 -0.08 -30.20 -5.34
N PRO A 238 0.65 -30.85 -6.28
CA PRO A 238 2.11 -30.77 -6.31
C PRO A 238 2.63 -29.35 -6.59
N GLU A 239 2.06 -28.66 -7.58
CA GLU A 239 2.44 -27.31 -7.98
C GLU A 239 2.09 -26.28 -6.89
N PHE A 240 0.93 -26.44 -6.26
CA PHE A 240 0.51 -25.65 -5.10
C PHE A 240 1.57 -25.69 -4.00
N ILE A 241 2.01 -26.89 -3.60
CA ILE A 241 2.97 -27.04 -2.50
C ILE A 241 4.36 -26.48 -2.86
N GLU A 242 4.79 -26.68 -4.10
CA GLU A 242 6.05 -26.11 -4.59
C GLU A 242 6.06 -24.58 -4.50
N GLN A 243 5.02 -23.94 -5.03
CA GLN A 243 4.89 -22.49 -4.95
C GLN A 243 4.71 -22.01 -3.50
N LEU A 244 3.88 -22.70 -2.72
CA LEU A 244 3.60 -22.40 -1.32
C LEU A 244 4.89 -22.30 -0.50
N ALA A 245 5.89 -23.15 -0.73
CA ALA A 245 7.14 -23.18 0.04
C ALA A 245 7.89 -21.83 0.01
N SER A 246 7.83 -21.12 -1.13
CA SER A 246 8.54 -19.86 -1.36
C SER A 246 7.89 -18.61 -0.76
N LEU A 247 6.65 -18.73 -0.26
CA LEU A 247 5.85 -17.59 0.15
C LEU A 247 6.09 -17.15 1.60
N SER A 248 5.64 -15.93 1.89
CA SER A 248 5.52 -15.42 3.26
C SER A 248 4.54 -16.26 4.09
N LEU A 249 4.69 -16.26 5.42
CA LEU A 249 3.77 -16.99 6.30
C LEU A 249 2.31 -16.54 6.15
N ALA A 250 2.08 -15.23 5.98
CA ALA A 250 0.73 -14.69 5.80
C ALA A 250 0.08 -15.20 4.50
N SER A 251 0.82 -15.18 3.39
CA SER A 251 0.37 -15.71 2.10
C SER A 251 0.11 -17.22 2.19
N LYS A 252 0.99 -17.97 2.86
CA LYS A 252 0.81 -19.42 3.09
C LYS A 252 -0.50 -19.72 3.81
N ASN A 253 -0.75 -19.02 4.92
CA ASN A 253 -1.98 -19.20 5.70
C ASN A 253 -3.23 -18.88 4.87
N CYS A 254 -3.20 -17.77 4.13
CA CYS A 254 -4.34 -17.37 3.30
C CYS A 254 -4.64 -18.39 2.21
N ALA A 255 -3.63 -18.83 1.45
CA ALA A 255 -3.82 -19.80 0.37
C ALA A 255 -4.30 -21.17 0.88
N LEU A 256 -3.83 -21.61 2.05
CA LEU A 256 -4.29 -22.85 2.69
C LEU A 256 -5.75 -22.73 3.15
N ALA A 257 -6.12 -21.61 3.77
CA ALA A 257 -7.49 -21.36 4.20
C ALA A 257 -8.46 -21.34 3.01
N ILE A 258 -8.09 -20.71 1.89
CA ILE A 258 -8.88 -20.68 0.65
C ILE A 258 -9.16 -22.10 0.12
N ARG A 259 -8.19 -23.01 0.29
CA ARG A 259 -8.30 -24.42 -0.09
C ARG A 259 -9.05 -25.29 0.93
N GLY A 260 -9.63 -24.66 1.96
CA GLY A 260 -10.41 -25.35 3.00
C GLY A 260 -9.57 -26.10 4.05
N TRP A 261 -8.27 -25.82 4.14
CA TRP A 261 -7.43 -26.46 5.16
C TRP A 261 -7.72 -25.87 6.53
N ASN A 262 -7.97 -26.75 7.51
CA ASN A 262 -8.17 -26.32 8.89
C ASN A 262 -6.84 -25.97 9.60
N ASP A 263 -6.93 -25.33 10.76
CA ASP A 263 -5.76 -24.89 11.53
C ASP A 263 -4.77 -26.01 11.85
N LYS A 264 -5.27 -27.21 12.18
CA LYS A 264 -4.42 -28.36 12.52
C LYS A 264 -3.65 -28.85 11.29
N GLN A 265 -4.32 -28.98 10.15
CA GLN A 265 -3.71 -29.37 8.87
C GLN A 265 -2.68 -28.33 8.44
N THR A 266 -3.02 -27.05 8.53
CA THR A 266 -2.16 -25.91 8.22
C THR A 266 -0.88 -25.93 9.06
N VAL A 267 -1.00 -25.98 10.39
CA VAL A 267 0.17 -26.01 11.29
C VAL A 267 1.07 -27.22 11.01
N THR A 268 0.47 -28.38 10.75
CA THR A 268 1.22 -29.61 10.47
C THR A 268 2.01 -29.50 9.16
N LEU A 269 1.37 -29.02 8.09
CA LEU A 269 2.04 -28.83 6.81
C LEU A 269 3.16 -27.80 6.90
N LEU A 270 2.92 -26.66 7.54
CA LEU A 270 3.91 -25.59 7.66
C LEU A 270 5.14 -26.04 8.44
N LYS A 271 4.97 -26.82 9.52
CA LYS A 271 6.08 -27.43 10.25
C LYS A 271 6.89 -28.38 9.37
N LYS A 272 6.22 -29.25 8.60
CA LYS A 272 6.90 -30.16 7.67
C LYS A 272 7.67 -29.38 6.60
N LEU A 273 7.07 -28.36 5.99
CA LEU A 273 7.75 -27.51 5.00
C LEU A 273 8.98 -26.81 5.59
N GLN A 274 8.89 -26.30 6.82
CA GLN A 274 10.03 -25.68 7.51
C GLN A 274 11.19 -26.66 7.71
N GLN A 275 10.90 -27.93 8.06
CA GLN A 275 11.91 -28.98 8.21
C GLN A 275 12.62 -29.34 6.91
N LEU A 276 11.99 -29.10 5.76
CA LEU A 276 12.57 -29.41 4.46
C LEU A 276 13.48 -28.29 3.90
N GLY A 277 13.50 -27.11 4.53
CA GLY A 277 14.30 -25.95 4.13
C GLY A 277 13.63 -25.07 3.08
N ALA A 278 14.34 -24.02 2.62
CA ALA A 278 13.77 -22.96 1.77
C ALA A 278 13.45 -23.39 0.32
N LYS A 279 14.08 -24.47 -0.18
CA LYS A 279 13.86 -25.03 -1.52
C LYS A 279 13.83 -26.56 -1.45
N PRO A 280 12.73 -27.15 -0.95
CA PRO A 280 12.58 -28.60 -0.87
C PRO A 280 12.48 -29.20 -2.28
N SER A 281 13.10 -30.37 -2.50
CA SER A 281 12.99 -31.07 -3.80
C SER A 281 11.57 -31.63 -3.99
N ALA A 282 11.12 -31.71 -5.25
CA ALA A 282 9.79 -32.24 -5.61
C ALA A 282 9.46 -33.58 -4.93
N LYS A 283 10.44 -34.50 -4.86
CA LYS A 283 10.31 -35.80 -4.17
C LYS A 283 9.96 -35.67 -2.68
N LYS A 284 10.54 -34.69 -1.98
CA LYS A 284 10.28 -34.44 -0.56
C LYS A 284 8.89 -33.79 -0.35
N LEU A 285 8.46 -32.96 -1.29
CA LEU A 285 7.12 -32.36 -1.29
C LEU A 285 6.02 -33.41 -1.51
N SER A 286 6.19 -34.31 -2.48
CA SER A 286 5.23 -35.41 -2.74
C SER A 286 5.06 -36.35 -1.53
N ASN A 287 6.15 -36.68 -0.82
CA ASN A 287 6.09 -37.49 0.40
C ASN A 287 5.34 -36.77 1.54
N THR A 288 5.44 -35.45 1.60
CA THR A 288 4.74 -34.63 2.61
C THR A 288 3.23 -34.66 2.40
N LEU A 289 2.80 -34.63 1.13
CA LEU A 289 1.40 -34.71 0.72
C LEU A 289 0.76 -36.07 1.02
N LEU A 290 1.45 -37.17 0.66
CA LEU A 290 0.98 -38.54 0.93
C LEU A 290 0.80 -38.84 2.43
N GLY A 291 1.55 -38.14 3.29
CA GLY A 291 1.43 -38.25 4.75
C GLY A 291 0.35 -37.37 5.37
N LEU A 292 -0.34 -36.53 4.60
CA LEU A 292 -1.43 -35.65 5.06
C LEU A 292 -2.81 -36.08 4.54
N SER A 293 -2.88 -36.82 3.43
CA SER A 293 -4.12 -37.38 2.87
C SER A 293 -4.59 -38.68 3.53
N LYS A 294 -3.89 -39.16 4.57
CA LYS A 294 -4.18 -40.41 5.30
C LYS A 294 -4.82 -40.18 6.68
N GLN A 295 -5.35 -38.99 6.95
CA GLN A 295 -6.06 -38.61 8.17
C GLN A 295 -7.39 -37.97 7.83
#